data_AF-A0A3C0SBY2-F1
#
_entry.id   AF-A0A3C0SBY2-F1
#
_cell.length_a   1.000
_cell.length_b   1.000
_cell.length_c   1.000
_cell.angle_alpha   90.00
_cell.angle_beta   90.00
_cell.angle_gamma   90.00
#
_symmetry.space_group_name_H-M   'P 1'
#
loop_
_entity.id
_entity.type
_entity.pdbx_description
1 polymer ?
#
loop_
_entity_poly.entity_id
_entity_poly.type
_entity_poly.pdbx_seq_one_letter_code
_entity_poly.pdbx_strand_id
1 'polypeptide(L)'
;MNSEKIKGYCEEALSITELQGVQDGLAFLIGEKFALLYYQLKTAHNKLKFLYPDSVHENQTNSIPQGNRALQLSYTLTINENYKRVFEQVDKLEEVLDHFIEEIRDSFLIQDIQDYLSSYPRLSFKETAPSDEMDFLEESPTMTAQDIFSEVEDILIVDEMKKLFT
;
A
#
# COMPACT_ATOMS: atom_id res chain seq x y z
N MET A 1 -9.78 8.79 5.25
CA MET A 1 -10.74 8.12 4.35
C MET A 1 -11.71 7.41 5.26
N ASN A 2 -13.02 7.58 5.06
CA ASN A 2 -14.03 7.18 6.05
C ASN A 2 -14.77 5.94 5.54
N SER A 3 -15.38 5.16 6.45
CA SER A 3 -16.12 3.93 6.12
C SER A 3 -17.15 4.12 5.01
N GLU A 4 -17.89 5.24 4.99
CA GLU A 4 -18.86 5.54 3.92
C GLU A 4 -18.22 5.62 2.52
N LYS A 5 -16.99 6.12 2.44
CA LYS A 5 -16.27 6.22 1.16
C LYS A 5 -15.79 4.86 0.68
N ILE A 6 -15.37 3.99 1.62
CA ILE A 6 -15.00 2.60 1.34
C ILE A 6 -16.21 1.83 0.81
N LYS A 7 -17.36 1.98 1.46
CA LYS A 7 -18.63 1.39 1.00
C LYS A 7 -19.01 1.84 -0.40
N GLY A 8 -18.91 3.15 -0.66
CA GLY A 8 -19.14 3.68 -2.00
C GLY A 8 -18.24 3.06 -3.07
N TYR A 9 -16.96 2.82 -2.75
CA TYR A 9 -16.07 2.11 -3.68
C TYR A 9 -16.47 0.65 -3.89
N CYS A 10 -16.93 -0.04 -2.85
CA CYS A 10 -17.40 -1.42 -2.98
C CYS A 10 -18.69 -1.50 -3.82
N GLU A 11 -19.65 -0.60 -3.61
CA GLU A 11 -20.87 -0.50 -4.41
C GLU A 11 -20.58 -0.19 -5.88
N GLU A 12 -19.63 0.71 -6.15
CA GLU A 12 -19.17 1.01 -7.51
C GLU A 12 -18.49 -0.22 -8.15
N ALA A 13 -17.65 -0.93 -7.41
CA ALA A 13 -17.00 -2.16 -7.88
C ALA A 13 -17.99 -3.28 -8.19
N LEU A 14 -19.05 -3.42 -7.39
CA LEU A 14 -20.15 -4.35 -7.66
C LEU A 14 -20.90 -3.96 -8.94
N SER A 15 -21.16 -2.66 -9.14
CA SER A 15 -21.80 -2.16 -10.35
C SER A 15 -20.95 -2.43 -11.60
N ILE A 16 -19.61 -2.28 -11.51
CA ILE A 16 -18.67 -2.63 -12.59
C ILE A 16 -18.70 -4.15 -12.84
N THR A 17 -18.76 -4.93 -11.76
CA THR A 17 -18.82 -6.40 -11.84
C THR A 17 -20.02 -6.90 -12.61
N GLU A 18 -21.19 -6.27 -12.42
CA GLU A 18 -22.41 -6.61 -13.17
C GLU A 18 -22.29 -6.31 -14.68
N LEU A 19 -21.52 -5.29 -15.06
CA LEU A 19 -21.43 -4.82 -16.44
C LEU A 19 -20.27 -5.45 -17.22
N GLN A 20 -19.12 -5.64 -16.58
CA GLN A 20 -17.85 -5.97 -17.24
C GLN A 20 -17.23 -7.28 -16.70
N GLY A 21 -17.63 -7.69 -15.49
CA GLY A 21 -17.23 -8.93 -14.86
C GLY A 21 -16.42 -8.71 -13.58
N VAL A 22 -16.26 -9.78 -12.82
CA VAL A 22 -15.64 -9.75 -11.48
C VAL A 22 -14.20 -9.23 -11.51
N GLN A 23 -13.44 -9.58 -12.56
CA GLN A 23 -12.05 -9.14 -12.72
C GLN A 23 -11.94 -7.63 -12.83
N ASP A 24 -12.84 -6.96 -13.56
CA ASP A 24 -12.82 -5.51 -13.74
C ASP A 24 -13.29 -4.78 -12.46
N GLY A 25 -14.26 -5.33 -11.75
CA GLY A 25 -14.66 -4.82 -10.43
C GLY A 25 -13.53 -4.89 -9.41
N LEU A 26 -12.80 -6.02 -9.37
CA LEU A 26 -11.63 -6.18 -8.51
C LEU A 26 -10.43 -5.34 -8.99
N ALA A 27 -10.28 -5.12 -10.30
CA ALA A 27 -9.27 -4.20 -10.83
C ALA A 27 -9.47 -2.78 -10.33
N PHE A 28 -10.69 -2.27 -10.38
CA PHE A 28 -11.03 -0.97 -9.81
C PHE A 28 -10.81 -0.95 -8.29
N LEU A 29 -11.39 -1.91 -7.56
CA LEU A 29 -11.41 -1.87 -6.10
C LEU A 29 -10.03 -2.14 -5.50
N ILE A 30 -9.43 -3.26 -5.87
CA ILE A 30 -8.14 -3.71 -5.34
C ILE A 30 -6.99 -3.03 -6.10
N GLY A 31 -7.02 -3.08 -7.43
CA GLY A 31 -5.93 -2.60 -8.28
C GLY A 31 -5.72 -1.09 -8.26
N GLU A 32 -6.77 -0.29 -8.07
CA GLU A 32 -6.66 1.16 -7.94
C GLU A 32 -6.82 1.66 -6.50
N LYS A 33 -7.97 1.42 -5.89
CA LYS A 33 -8.33 2.11 -4.64
C LYS A 33 -7.58 1.56 -3.44
N PHE A 34 -7.62 0.24 -3.25
CA PHE A 34 -6.92 -0.43 -2.15
C PHE A 34 -5.40 -0.34 -2.33
N ALA A 35 -4.89 -0.56 -3.55
CA ALA A 35 -3.46 -0.50 -3.84
C ALA A 35 -2.84 0.88 -3.60
N LEU A 36 -3.56 1.96 -3.91
CA LEU A 36 -3.11 3.30 -3.56
C LEU A 36 -2.91 3.46 -2.05
N LEU A 37 -3.87 2.97 -1.26
CA LEU A 37 -3.84 3.10 0.19
C LEU A 37 -2.73 2.26 0.80
N TYR A 38 -2.60 1.02 0.33
CA TYR A 38 -1.51 0.12 0.72
C TYR A 38 -0.13 0.72 0.39
N TYR A 39 0.03 1.30 -0.80
CA TYR A 39 1.26 1.97 -1.21
C TYR A 39 1.59 3.18 -0.33
N GLN A 40 0.60 3.98 0.05
CA GLN A 40 0.78 5.10 0.98
C GLN A 40 1.24 4.63 2.35
N LEU A 41 0.63 3.56 2.88
CA LEU A 41 1.02 2.95 4.15
C LEU A 41 2.46 2.42 4.09
N LYS A 42 2.81 1.66 3.04
CA LYS A 42 4.17 1.16 2.82
C LYS A 42 5.21 2.27 2.75
N THR A 43 4.89 3.36 2.06
CA THR A 43 5.75 4.55 1.97
C THR A 43 5.93 5.21 3.35
N ALA A 44 4.86 5.31 4.14
CA ALA A 44 4.93 5.86 5.49
C ALA A 44 5.77 4.95 6.42
N HIS A 45 5.59 3.64 6.35
CA HIS A 45 6.43 2.67 7.08
C HIS A 45 7.90 2.74 6.67
N ASN A 46 8.19 2.84 5.38
CA ASN A 46 9.58 2.98 4.92
C ASN A 46 10.25 4.25 5.46
N LYS A 47 9.52 5.35 5.69
CA LYS A 47 10.06 6.54 6.37
C LYS A 47 10.40 6.29 7.83
N LEU A 48 9.68 5.39 8.50
CA LEU A 48 9.91 5.02 9.90
C LEU A 48 10.96 3.92 10.06
N LYS A 49 11.13 3.05 9.07
CA LYS A 49 12.06 1.90 9.10
C LYS A 49 13.51 2.29 9.40
N PHE A 50 13.94 3.49 8.99
CA PHE A 50 15.30 3.97 9.24
C PHE A 50 15.47 4.65 10.60
N LEU A 51 14.39 4.88 11.35
CA LEU A 51 14.44 5.50 12.68
C LEU A 51 14.82 4.50 13.76
N TYR A 52 14.48 3.23 13.56
CA TYR A 52 14.88 2.15 14.44
C TYR A 52 15.53 1.07 13.59
N PRO A 53 16.88 0.98 13.51
CA PRO A 53 17.48 -0.22 12.96
C PRO A 53 16.96 -1.40 13.80
N ASP A 54 16.40 -2.40 13.13
CA ASP A 54 15.79 -3.57 13.76
C ASP A 54 16.63 -4.01 14.97
N SER A 55 16.09 -3.78 16.17
CA SER A 55 16.64 -4.34 17.40
C SER A 55 16.37 -5.85 17.49
N VAL A 56 16.00 -6.48 16.38
CA VAL A 56 15.80 -7.92 16.19
C VAL A 56 17.16 -8.62 16.01
N HIS A 57 18.05 -8.39 16.96
CA HIS A 57 18.92 -9.44 17.45
C HIS A 57 18.55 -9.68 18.92
N GLU A 58 17.40 -10.33 19.12
CA GLU A 58 17.24 -11.20 20.27
C GLU A 58 18.48 -12.10 20.30
N ASN A 59 19.25 -12.04 21.40
CA ASN A 59 20.49 -12.78 21.68
C ASN A 59 21.83 -12.09 21.40
N GLN A 60 21.94 -10.77 21.56
CA GLN A 60 23.20 -10.23 22.09
C GLN A 60 22.92 -9.32 23.28
N THR A 61 23.48 -9.71 24.42
CA THR A 61 23.65 -8.94 25.64
C THR A 61 24.51 -7.70 25.38
N ASN A 62 24.00 -6.77 24.58
CA ASN A 62 24.52 -5.43 24.45
C ASN A 62 23.40 -4.52 24.92
N SER A 63 23.16 -4.56 26.24
CA SER A 63 22.48 -3.45 26.91
C SER A 63 23.16 -2.18 26.42
N ILE A 64 22.44 -1.32 25.71
CA ILE A 64 22.86 0.08 25.51
C ILE A 64 23.35 0.53 26.89
N PRO A 65 24.62 0.97 27.03
CA PRO A 65 25.16 1.28 28.33
C PRO A 65 24.18 2.19 29.04
N GLN A 66 23.90 1.89 30.30
CA GLN A 66 22.98 2.58 31.20
C GLN A 66 23.40 4.05 31.48
N GLY A 67 24.15 4.67 30.56
CA GLY A 67 24.81 5.96 30.63
C GLY A 67 24.51 6.80 29.40
N ASN A 68 23.25 7.19 29.21
CA ASN A 68 22.88 8.60 29.10
C ASN A 68 21.35 8.69 28.91
N ARG A 69 20.60 8.67 30.01
CA ARG A 69 19.16 8.95 29.97
C ARG A 69 18.86 10.28 29.25
N ALA A 70 19.79 11.24 29.32
CA ALA A 70 19.70 12.50 28.60
C ALA A 70 19.77 12.33 27.08
N LEU A 71 20.66 11.48 26.55
CA LEU A 71 20.76 11.22 25.11
C LEU A 71 19.56 10.40 24.61
N GLN A 72 19.09 9.43 25.40
CA GLN A 72 17.87 8.69 25.10
C GLN A 72 16.67 9.63 25.06
N LEU A 73 16.52 10.50 26.08
CA LEU A 73 15.45 11.49 26.14
C LEU A 73 15.53 12.47 24.96
N SER A 74 16.72 13.02 24.65
CA SER A 74 16.88 13.93 23.53
C SER A 74 16.54 13.26 22.20
N TYR A 75 16.96 12.01 22.02
CA TYR A 75 16.65 11.24 20.82
C TYR A 75 15.16 10.94 20.70
N THR A 76 14.49 10.51 21.78
CA THR A 76 13.04 10.31 21.81
C THR A 76 12.28 11.62 21.53
N LEU A 77 12.74 12.76 22.09
CA LEU A 77 12.15 14.07 21.80
C LEU A 77 12.32 14.46 20.33
N THR A 78 13.52 14.27 19.76
CA THR A 78 13.77 14.55 18.34
C THR A 78 12.93 13.66 17.42
N ILE A 79 12.78 12.37 17.73
CA ILE A 79 11.89 11.49 16.96
C ILE A 79 10.44 11.96 17.07
N ASN A 80 9.97 12.25 18.29
CA ASN A 80 8.60 12.70 18.51
C ASN A 80 8.33 14.02 17.77
N GLU A 81 9.23 15.00 17.83
CA GLU A 81 9.06 16.28 17.12
C GLU A 81 9.01 16.11 15.60
N ASN A 82 9.86 15.27 15.02
CA ASN A 82 10.00 15.16 13.57
C ASN A 82 9.06 14.12 12.93
N TYR A 83 8.71 13.06 13.66
CA TYR A 83 8.03 11.88 13.10
C TYR A 83 6.67 11.59 13.74
N LYS A 84 6.24 12.31 14.79
CA LYS A 84 4.91 12.11 15.39
C LYS A 84 3.78 12.12 14.36
N ARG A 85 3.81 13.06 13.41
CA ARG A 85 2.81 13.11 12.34
C ARG A 85 2.85 11.88 11.42
N VAL A 86 4.03 11.31 11.21
CA VAL A 86 4.20 10.10 10.38
C VAL A 86 3.66 8.88 11.12
N PHE A 87 3.91 8.76 12.44
CA PHE A 87 3.28 7.73 13.27
C PHE A 87 1.75 7.85 13.26
N GLU A 88 1.21 9.04 13.55
CA GLU A 88 -0.24 9.28 13.49
C GLU A 88 -0.85 9.00 12.11
N GLN A 89 -0.07 9.19 11.04
CA GLN A 89 -0.50 8.87 9.69
C GLN A 89 -0.50 7.37 9.43
N VAL A 90 0.50 6.64 9.92
CA VAL A 90 0.56 5.17 9.84
C VAL A 90 -0.62 4.57 10.58
N ASP A 91 -0.84 4.95 11.85
CA ASP A 91 -1.92 4.41 12.67
C ASP A 91 -3.29 4.59 11.98
N LYS A 92 -3.53 5.77 11.41
CA LYS A 92 -4.77 6.06 10.66
C LYS A 92 -4.87 5.26 9.36
N LEU A 93 -3.77 5.07 8.65
CA LEU A 93 -3.77 4.32 7.40
C LEU A 93 -3.97 2.83 7.66
N GLU A 94 -3.40 2.28 8.73
CA GLU A 94 -3.63 0.90 9.17
C GLU A 94 -5.10 0.67 9.54
N GLU A 95 -5.68 1.54 10.37
CA GLU A 95 -7.09 1.44 10.75
C GLU A 95 -7.99 1.46 9.51
N VAL A 96 -7.74 2.38 8.57
CA VAL A 96 -8.52 2.47 7.33
C VAL A 96 -8.30 1.25 6.44
N LEU A 97 -7.09 0.71 6.39
CA LEU A 97 -6.76 -0.48 5.60
C LEU A 97 -7.52 -1.70 6.11
N ASP A 98 -7.55 -1.92 7.43
CA ASP A 98 -8.27 -3.03 8.05
C ASP A 98 -9.77 -2.98 7.74
N HIS A 99 -10.39 -1.80 7.92
CA HIS A 99 -11.80 -1.61 7.53
C HIS A 99 -12.03 -1.85 6.03
N PHE A 100 -11.07 -1.48 5.18
CA PHE A 100 -11.20 -1.72 3.74
C PHE A 100 -11.11 -3.21 3.41
N ILE A 101 -10.23 -3.96 4.08
CA ILE A 101 -10.14 -5.41 3.91
C ILE A 101 -11.44 -6.09 4.30
N GLU A 102 -12.05 -5.69 5.42
CA GLU A 102 -13.35 -6.23 5.87
C GLU A 102 -14.45 -5.98 4.84
N GLU A 103 -14.61 -4.74 4.36
CA GLU A 103 -15.64 -4.39 3.38
C GLU A 103 -15.43 -5.09 2.02
N ILE A 104 -14.18 -5.29 1.60
CA ILE A 104 -13.86 -6.07 0.38
C ILE A 104 -14.26 -7.54 0.57
N ARG A 105 -13.94 -8.14 1.73
CA ARG A 105 -14.30 -9.53 2.06
C ARG A 105 -15.83 -9.73 2.15
N ASP A 106 -16.56 -8.70 2.56
CA ASP A 106 -18.02 -8.73 2.61
C ASP A 106 -18.67 -8.56 1.22
N SER A 107 -17.98 -7.86 0.31
CA SER A 107 -18.51 -7.54 -1.04
C SER A 107 -18.18 -8.60 -2.10
N PHE A 108 -17.02 -9.25 -2.01
CA PHE A 108 -16.55 -10.21 -3.01
C PHE A 108 -16.21 -11.57 -2.39
N LEU A 109 -16.37 -12.64 -3.17
CA LEU A 109 -15.97 -13.97 -2.71
C LEU A 109 -14.46 -14.03 -2.55
N ILE A 110 -14.02 -14.66 -1.46
CA ILE A 110 -12.59 -14.84 -1.18
C ILE A 110 -11.84 -15.54 -2.33
N GLN A 111 -12.52 -16.45 -3.02
CA GLN A 111 -11.94 -17.17 -4.15
C GLN A 111 -11.72 -16.24 -5.35
N ASP A 112 -12.68 -15.34 -5.64
CA ASP A 112 -12.53 -14.35 -6.71
C ASP A 112 -11.38 -13.38 -6.42
N ILE A 113 -11.23 -12.95 -5.17
CA ILE A 113 -10.13 -12.09 -4.71
C ILE A 113 -8.79 -12.82 -4.88
N GLN A 114 -8.71 -14.09 -4.46
CA GLN A 114 -7.50 -14.90 -4.58
C GLN A 114 -7.13 -15.18 -6.03
N ASP A 115 -8.11 -15.48 -6.88
CA ASP A 115 -7.90 -15.73 -8.31
C ASP A 115 -7.40 -14.45 -9.00
N TYR A 116 -8.03 -13.29 -8.70
CA TYR A 116 -7.58 -11.99 -9.18
C TYR A 116 -6.13 -11.69 -8.76
N LEU A 117 -5.79 -11.78 -7.46
CA LEU A 117 -4.42 -11.52 -7.00
C LEU A 117 -3.42 -12.53 -7.54
N SER A 118 -3.84 -13.79 -7.76
CA SER A 118 -2.99 -14.84 -8.33
C SER A 118 -2.62 -14.59 -9.79
N SER A 119 -3.42 -13.81 -10.51
CA SER A 119 -3.13 -13.39 -11.88
C SER A 119 -2.02 -12.33 -12.00
N TYR A 120 -1.52 -11.78 -10.88
CA TYR A 120 -0.56 -10.67 -10.85
C TYR A 120 -1.03 -9.46 -11.67
N PRO A 121 -2.15 -8.83 -11.27
CA PRO A 121 -2.72 -7.70 -11.99
C PRO A 121 -1.80 -6.48 -11.92
N ARG A 122 -1.79 -5.69 -13.00
CA ARG A 122 -1.15 -4.37 -13.00
C ARG A 122 -1.92 -3.41 -12.09
N LEU A 123 -1.20 -2.60 -11.33
CA LEU A 123 -1.80 -1.70 -10.36
C LEU A 123 -1.87 -0.28 -10.95
N SER A 124 -3.04 0.11 -11.44
CA SER A 124 -3.23 1.38 -12.17
C SER A 124 -3.27 2.63 -11.28
N PHE A 125 -3.08 2.50 -9.96
CA PHE A 125 -3.05 3.67 -9.06
C PHE A 125 -1.91 4.66 -9.35
N LYS A 126 -0.90 4.23 -10.13
CA LYS A 126 0.27 5.02 -10.49
C LYS A 126 0.02 5.98 -11.67
N GLU A 127 -1.10 5.85 -12.39
CA GLU A 127 -1.40 6.62 -13.61
C GLU A 127 -1.86 8.09 -13.37
N THR A 128 -1.39 8.75 -12.30
CA THR A 128 -1.80 10.12 -11.95
C THR A 128 -0.74 11.19 -12.21
N ALA A 129 0.10 11.01 -13.23
CA ALA A 129 0.75 12.15 -13.87
C ALA A 129 0.01 12.43 -15.19
N PRO A 130 -0.62 13.61 -15.38
CA PRO A 130 -0.93 14.03 -16.73
C PRO A 130 0.42 14.13 -17.46
N SER A 131 0.65 13.20 -18.38
CA SER A 131 1.68 13.37 -19.40
C SER A 131 1.23 14.56 -20.23
N ASP A 132 1.62 15.76 -19.81
CA ASP A 132 1.64 16.95 -20.66
C ASP A 132 2.70 16.70 -21.74
N GLU A 133 2.35 15.85 -22.69
CA GLU A 133 3.00 15.71 -23.99
C GLU A 133 2.02 14.95 -24.88
N MET A 134 1.11 15.72 -25.49
CA MET A 134 0.59 15.34 -26.80
C MET A 134 1.79 15.17 -27.73
N ASP A 135 2.22 13.94 -27.94
CA ASP A 135 2.85 13.60 -29.20
C ASP A 135 2.25 12.30 -29.73
N PHE A 136 1.37 12.48 -30.72
CA PHE A 136 0.85 11.43 -31.56
C PHE A 136 1.98 10.93 -32.46
N LEU A 137 2.75 9.95 -32.02
CA LEU A 137 3.58 9.17 -32.92
C LEU A 137 3.47 7.68 -32.60
N GLU A 138 2.97 6.94 -33.58
CA GLU A 138 2.99 5.49 -33.68
C GLU A 138 4.45 4.99 -33.68
N GLU A 139 5.04 4.87 -32.49
CA GLU A 139 6.14 3.94 -32.26
C GLU A 139 5.66 2.95 -31.21
N SER A 140 5.79 1.65 -31.52
CA SER A 140 5.58 0.60 -30.52
C SER A 140 6.34 0.99 -29.26
N PRO A 141 5.69 1.14 -28.08
CA PRO A 141 6.36 1.66 -26.90
C PRO A 141 7.56 0.77 -26.61
N THR A 142 8.75 1.34 -26.75
CA THR A 142 9.99 0.63 -26.47
C THR A 142 10.06 0.49 -24.95
N MET A 143 9.92 -0.75 -24.48
CA MET A 143 9.94 -1.09 -23.06
C MET A 143 11.15 -0.43 -22.37
N THR A 144 10.88 0.47 -21.44
CA THR A 144 11.90 1.21 -20.70
C THR A 144 12.28 0.47 -19.43
N ALA A 145 13.43 0.82 -18.84
CA ALA A 145 13.79 0.31 -17.51
C ALA A 145 12.74 0.69 -16.44
N GLN A 146 12.08 1.84 -16.61
CA GLN A 146 11.04 2.29 -15.69
C GLN A 146 9.80 1.39 -15.76
N ASP A 147 9.44 0.90 -16.94
CA ASP A 147 8.33 -0.04 -17.11
C ASP A 147 8.61 -1.37 -16.40
N ILE A 148 9.86 -1.85 -16.49
CA ILE A 148 10.33 -3.05 -15.77
C ILE A 148 10.24 -2.84 -14.26
N PHE A 149 10.78 -1.73 -13.73
CA PHE A 149 10.75 -1.48 -12.29
C PHE A 149 9.32 -1.30 -11.77
N SER A 150 8.45 -0.66 -12.55
CA SER A 150 7.03 -0.51 -12.23
C SER A 150 6.33 -1.87 -12.14
N GLU A 151 6.62 -2.79 -13.07
CA GLU A 151 6.09 -4.17 -13.05
C GLU A 151 6.59 -4.95 -11.83
N VAL A 152 7.89 -4.91 -11.56
CA VAL A 152 8.48 -5.59 -10.41
C VAL A 152 7.86 -5.07 -9.11
N GLU A 153 7.65 -3.76 -9.01
CA GLU A 153 7.00 -3.17 -7.83
C GLU A 153 5.55 -3.65 -7.68
N ASP A 154 4.77 -3.69 -8.77
CA ASP A 154 3.40 -4.22 -8.74
C ASP A 154 3.39 -5.67 -8.27
N ILE A 155 4.29 -6.51 -8.78
CA ILE A 155 4.43 -7.92 -8.37
C ILE A 155 4.70 -8.02 -6.86
N LEU A 156 5.63 -7.22 -6.34
CA LEU A 156 5.98 -7.23 -4.91
C LEU A 156 4.81 -6.77 -4.04
N ILE A 157 4.08 -5.73 -4.47
CA ILE A 157 2.90 -5.24 -3.76
C ILE A 157 1.80 -6.32 -3.77
N VAL A 158 1.52 -6.93 -4.92
CA VAL A 158 0.50 -7.99 -5.02
C VAL A 158 0.85 -9.20 -4.14
N ASP A 159 2.12 -9.60 -4.07
CA ASP A 159 2.54 -10.69 -3.17
C ASP A 159 2.29 -10.38 -1.69
N GLU A 160 2.55 -9.13 -1.29
CA GLU A 160 2.25 -8.68 0.07
C GLU A 160 0.73 -8.60 0.32
N MET A 161 -0.05 -8.11 -0.65
CA MET A 161 -1.51 -8.04 -0.55
C MET A 161 -2.17 -9.41 -0.42
N LYS A 162 -1.66 -10.45 -1.10
CA LYS A 162 -2.17 -11.82 -0.94
C LYS A 162 -2.24 -12.26 0.52
N LYS A 163 -1.24 -11.87 1.33
CA LYS A 163 -1.15 -12.21 2.75
C LYS A 163 -2.25 -11.55 3.59
N LEU A 164 -2.87 -10.48 3.10
CA LEU A 164 -3.96 -9.75 3.77
C LEU A 164 -5.33 -10.42 3.53
N PHE A 165 -5.47 -11.20 2.47
CA PHE A 165 -6.69 -11.91 2.07
C PHE A 165 -6.56 -13.44 2.18
N THR A 166 -5.52 -13.92 2.85
CA THR A 166 -5.40 -15.32 3.31
C THR A 166 -6.16 -15.48 4.63
#